data_AF-A0A2N1R6H6-F1
#
_entry.id   AF-A0A2N1R6H6-F1
#
_cell.length_a   1.000
_cell.length_b   1.000
_cell.length_c   1.000
_cell.angle_alpha   90.00
_cell.angle_beta   90.00
_cell.angle_gamma   90.00
#
_symmetry.space_group_name_H-M   'P 1'
#
loop_
_entity.id
_entity.type
_entity.pdbx_description
1 polymer ?
#
loop_
_entity_poly.entity_id
_entity_poly.type
_entity_poly.pdbx_seq_one_letter_code
_entity_poly.pdbx_strand_id
1 'polypeptide(L)'
;MKAISPAISAMIVALTCISPLFPQEGESAVFAPYPSRIRVGVRGREVVITWEDSPDVTAGYAVFRNASFPDASNFGDALLLGYADSGSREYAYQPPDEKPYYYFVLGRIAENVATGNEAEYRLFIPLRNVPIEAVAASFKAPPAISAAKAADKAPRLSGIIARAEADSIIVSIDASGDIGRLVVYRGTKPLKDSSSLLDAALAAIIEPDAGPYHDFPVPGVDYYYAVLPERDFIGGRISLQAGVNATIVPVSIQA
;
A
#
# COMPACT_ATOMS: atom_id res chain seq x y z
N MET A 1 -30.68 59.05 76.65
CA MET A 1 -31.01 59.08 75.20
C MET A 1 -30.41 57.81 74.61
N LYS A 2 -31.26 56.85 74.24
CA LYS A 2 -31.53 56.48 72.83
C LYS A 2 -30.25 56.21 72.04
N ALA A 3 -30.01 55.13 71.32
CA ALA A 3 -30.62 53.82 71.06
C ALA A 3 -29.77 53.23 69.89
N ILE A 4 -29.93 51.94 69.56
CA ILE A 4 -29.70 51.33 68.21
C ILE A 4 -28.21 51.08 67.86
N SER A 5 -27.74 49.95 67.35
CA SER A 5 -28.16 48.54 67.25
C SER A 5 -26.99 47.77 66.57
N PRO A 6 -27.00 46.43 66.53
CA PRO A 6 -25.92 45.56 66.09
C PRO A 6 -26.05 45.12 64.61
N ALA A 7 -24.95 44.67 63.99
CA ALA A 7 -24.93 43.76 62.82
C ALA A 7 -23.47 43.32 62.58
N ILE A 8 -23.07 42.08 62.86
CA ILE A 8 -23.19 40.89 61.99
C ILE A 8 -22.44 41.07 60.66
N SER A 9 -21.27 40.43 60.54
CA SER A 9 -21.08 39.33 59.57
C SER A 9 -19.65 38.80 59.64
N ALA A 10 -19.53 37.61 60.18
CA ALA A 10 -18.44 36.71 59.89
C ALA A 10 -18.62 36.17 58.47
N MET A 11 -17.59 36.26 57.63
CA MET A 11 -17.46 35.42 56.44
C MET A 11 -15.96 35.31 56.09
N ILE A 12 -15.29 34.35 56.72
CA ILE A 12 -13.99 33.87 56.24
C ILE A 12 -14.29 32.98 55.04
N VAL A 13 -14.12 33.54 53.84
CA VAL A 13 -14.10 32.75 52.60
C VAL A 13 -12.78 31.98 52.58
N ALA A 14 -12.88 30.68 52.81
CA ALA A 14 -11.79 29.76 52.47
C ALA A 14 -11.65 29.73 50.95
N LEU A 15 -10.61 30.39 50.44
CA LEU A 15 -10.24 30.32 49.03
C LEU A 15 -9.50 28.99 48.79
N THR A 16 -10.25 27.90 48.71
CA THR A 16 -9.76 26.65 48.12
C THR A 16 -9.62 26.88 46.61
N CYS A 17 -8.42 27.20 46.16
CA CYS A 17 -8.03 27.13 44.76
C CYS A 17 -8.08 25.65 44.31
N ILE A 18 -9.27 25.19 43.92
CA ILE A 18 -9.43 23.99 43.10
C ILE A 18 -8.84 24.34 41.75
N SER A 19 -7.58 23.97 41.55
CA SER A 19 -6.97 24.01 40.23
C SER A 19 -7.73 23.03 39.36
N PRO A 20 -8.29 23.42 38.20
CA PRO A 20 -8.65 22.44 37.20
C PRO A 20 -7.35 21.80 36.72
N LEU A 21 -7.13 20.55 37.12
CA LEU A 21 -6.30 19.62 36.36
C LEU A 21 -6.97 19.51 34.99
N PHE A 22 -6.57 20.37 34.05
CA PHE A 22 -6.77 20.08 32.65
C PHE A 22 -5.88 18.89 32.34
N PRO A 23 -6.43 17.71 31.98
CA PRO A 23 -5.63 16.74 31.26
C PRO A 23 -5.26 17.39 29.93
N GLN A 24 -4.01 17.83 29.77
CA GLN A 24 -3.47 18.01 28.43
C GLN A 24 -3.28 16.60 27.87
N GLU A 25 -4.34 16.07 27.27
CA GLU A 25 -4.24 15.13 26.15
C GLU A 25 -3.48 15.85 25.03
N GLY A 26 -2.17 15.94 25.17
CA GLY A 26 -1.31 16.02 24.00
C GLY A 26 -1.33 14.63 23.40
N GLU A 27 -2.18 14.40 22.39
CA GLU A 27 -2.00 13.30 21.46
C GLU A 27 -0.52 13.28 21.10
N SER A 28 0.18 12.24 21.54
CA SER A 28 1.59 12.06 21.23
C SER A 28 1.64 11.72 19.75
N ALA A 29 1.66 12.75 18.90
CA ALA A 29 1.65 12.61 17.46
C ALA A 29 2.88 11.77 17.09
N VAL A 30 2.63 10.56 16.56
CA VAL A 30 3.69 9.61 16.24
C VAL A 30 4.41 10.14 15.00
N PHE A 31 5.64 10.60 15.20
CA PHE A 31 6.50 11.08 14.11
C PHE A 31 6.91 9.92 13.20
N ALA A 32 6.49 9.99 11.93
CA ALA A 32 6.73 8.98 10.90
C ALA A 32 7.38 9.64 9.66
N PRO A 33 8.70 9.90 9.70
CA PRO A 33 9.41 10.68 8.68
C PRO A 33 9.76 9.86 7.42
N TYR A 34 8.82 9.04 6.96
CA TYR A 34 8.98 8.18 5.81
C TYR A 34 7.69 8.17 4.98
N PRO A 35 7.81 8.15 3.64
CA PRO A 35 6.65 7.96 2.79
C PRO A 35 6.09 6.54 2.98
N SER A 36 4.84 6.33 2.58
CA SER A 36 4.19 5.04 2.68
C SER A 36 3.67 4.53 1.33
N ARG A 37 3.28 3.26 1.27
CA ARG A 37 2.70 2.63 0.07
C ARG A 37 3.55 2.81 -1.20
N ILE A 38 4.87 2.68 -1.08
CA ILE A 38 5.75 2.72 -2.24
C ILE A 38 5.33 1.65 -3.28
N ARG A 39 5.32 2.07 -4.54
CA ARG A 39 5.12 1.19 -5.70
C ARG A 39 6.14 1.54 -6.75
N VAL A 40 6.68 0.52 -7.40
CA VAL A 40 7.68 0.68 -8.46
C VAL A 40 7.18 -0.09 -9.66
N GLY A 41 6.97 0.61 -10.77
CA GLY A 41 6.52 0.04 -12.04
C GLY A 41 7.46 0.43 -13.17
N VAL A 42 7.27 -0.19 -14.34
CA VAL A 42 8.03 0.14 -15.56
C VAL A 42 7.07 0.66 -16.61
N ARG A 43 7.38 1.83 -17.18
CA ARG A 43 6.67 2.45 -18.30
C ARG A 43 7.62 2.64 -19.47
N GLY A 44 7.61 1.71 -20.42
CA GLY A 44 8.58 1.69 -21.52
C GLY A 44 9.99 1.43 -20.99
N ARG A 45 10.88 2.42 -21.10
CA ARG A 45 12.25 2.36 -20.55
C ARG A 45 12.40 3.06 -19.19
N GLU A 46 11.33 3.67 -18.70
CA GLU A 46 11.33 4.38 -17.43
C GLU A 46 10.85 3.47 -16.30
N VAL A 47 11.50 3.57 -15.16
CA VAL A 47 10.99 3.11 -13.87
C VAL A 47 10.21 4.27 -13.25
N VAL A 48 8.96 4.02 -12.89
CA VAL A 48 8.08 4.97 -12.22
C VAL A 48 7.90 4.52 -10.78
N ILE A 49 8.31 5.37 -9.85
CA ILE A 49 8.24 5.15 -8.41
C ILE A 49 7.16 6.05 -7.88
N THR A 50 6.16 5.50 -7.20
CA THR A 50 5.07 6.27 -6.58
C THR A 50 4.97 5.96 -5.10
N TRP A 51 4.49 6.92 -4.31
CA TRP A 51 4.32 6.78 -2.87
C TRP A 51 3.25 7.73 -2.33
N GLU A 52 2.84 7.49 -1.09
CA GLU A 52 2.01 8.39 -0.30
C GLU A 52 2.90 9.25 0.60
N ASP A 53 2.68 10.56 0.51
CA ASP A 53 3.42 11.59 1.25
C ASP A 53 3.21 11.46 2.76
N SER A 54 4.25 11.74 3.54
CA SER A 54 4.18 11.86 5.00
C SER A 54 4.10 13.33 5.42
N PRO A 55 3.14 13.70 6.30
CA PRO A 55 3.04 15.06 6.81
C PRO A 55 4.26 15.48 7.66
N ASP A 56 5.04 14.52 8.13
CA ASP A 56 6.22 14.74 8.96
C ASP A 56 7.47 15.10 8.13
N VAL A 57 7.40 14.99 6.80
CA VAL A 57 8.52 15.24 5.88
C VAL A 57 8.32 16.57 5.15
N THR A 58 8.99 17.61 5.64
CA THR A 58 8.85 18.98 5.11
C THR A 58 9.92 19.35 4.07
N ALA A 59 11.08 18.69 4.09
CA ALA A 59 12.19 18.96 3.16
C ALA A 59 12.11 18.13 1.85
N GLY A 60 11.02 17.39 1.65
CA GLY A 60 10.82 16.49 0.52
C GLY A 60 11.57 15.17 0.67
N TYR A 61 11.83 14.52 -0.46
CA TYR A 61 12.33 13.15 -0.52
C TYR A 61 13.59 13.02 -1.35
N ALA A 62 14.39 12.03 -1.00
CA ALA A 62 15.51 11.55 -1.81
C ALA A 62 15.18 10.15 -2.32
N VAL A 63 15.35 9.94 -3.63
CA VAL A 63 15.01 8.70 -4.32
C VAL A 63 16.31 7.99 -4.69
N PHE A 64 16.41 6.71 -4.33
CA PHE A 64 17.63 5.93 -4.48
C PHE A 64 17.35 4.62 -5.22
N ARG A 65 18.43 4.00 -5.71
CA ARG A 65 18.44 2.58 -6.08
C ARG A 65 19.60 1.82 -5.46
N ASN A 66 19.43 0.52 -5.25
CA ASN A 66 20.48 -0.41 -4.80
C ASN A 66 20.35 -1.76 -5.53
N ALA A 67 21.46 -2.47 -5.74
CA ALA A 67 21.47 -3.79 -6.34
C ALA A 67 21.03 -4.90 -5.36
N SER A 68 21.16 -4.66 -4.06
CA SER A 68 20.69 -5.55 -3.00
C SER A 68 19.56 -4.89 -2.20
N PHE A 69 18.81 -5.69 -1.43
CA PHE A 69 17.75 -5.17 -0.57
C PHE A 69 18.34 -4.12 0.39
N PRO A 70 17.83 -2.88 0.41
CA PRO A 70 18.51 -1.79 1.09
C PRO A 70 18.30 -1.85 2.61
N ASP A 71 19.39 -1.64 3.34
CA ASP A 71 19.42 -1.50 4.78
C ASP A 71 20.53 -0.51 5.20
N ALA A 72 20.68 -0.29 6.51
CA ALA A 72 21.67 0.65 7.02
C ALA A 72 23.12 0.23 6.73
N SER A 73 23.40 -1.07 6.57
CA SER A 73 24.74 -1.60 6.34
C SER A 73 25.22 -1.44 4.89
N ASN A 74 24.28 -1.42 3.92
CA ASN A 74 24.59 -1.30 2.50
C ASN A 74 24.14 0.03 1.86
N PHE A 75 23.66 0.98 2.66
CA PHE A 75 23.23 2.30 2.15
C PHE A 75 24.35 3.06 1.45
N GLY A 76 25.61 2.88 1.87
CA GLY A 76 26.77 3.50 1.22
C GLY A 76 26.95 3.12 -0.25
N ASP A 77 26.39 1.98 -0.66
CA ASP A 77 26.43 1.49 -2.05
C ASP A 77 25.21 1.97 -2.87
N ALA A 78 24.24 2.62 -2.23
CA ALA A 78 23.04 3.10 -2.91
C ALA A 78 23.35 4.29 -3.82
N LEU A 79 22.78 4.27 -5.03
CA LEU A 79 22.87 5.37 -5.97
C LEU A 79 21.70 6.34 -5.76
N LEU A 80 22.00 7.59 -5.41
CA LEU A 80 21.03 8.68 -5.45
C LEU A 80 20.60 8.93 -6.90
N LEU A 81 19.30 8.84 -7.15
CA LEU A 81 18.69 9.12 -8.45
C LEU A 81 18.30 10.60 -8.56
N GLY A 82 17.76 11.15 -7.49
CA GLY A 82 17.40 12.56 -7.41
C GLY A 82 16.51 12.88 -6.21
N TYR A 83 15.96 14.09 -6.24
CA TYR A 83 15.11 14.62 -5.18
C TYR A 83 13.69 14.88 -5.69
N ALA A 84 12.73 14.81 -4.77
CA ALA A 84 11.35 15.19 -4.99
C ALA A 84 10.89 16.14 -3.88
N ASP A 85 10.03 17.11 -4.19
CA ASP A 85 9.54 18.07 -3.20
C ASP A 85 8.55 17.40 -2.23
N SER A 86 8.33 18.01 -1.06
CA SER A 86 7.26 17.58 -0.15
C SER A 86 5.90 17.66 -0.86
N GLY A 87 5.00 16.71 -0.61
CA GLY A 87 3.75 16.56 -1.35
C GLY A 87 3.88 15.85 -2.70
N SER A 88 5.09 15.61 -3.21
CA SER A 88 5.31 14.79 -4.40
C SER A 88 4.94 13.33 -4.12
N ARG A 89 4.36 12.67 -5.12
CA ARG A 89 3.88 11.26 -5.03
C ARG A 89 4.42 10.37 -6.13
N GLU A 90 5.28 10.90 -6.99
CA GLU A 90 5.79 10.21 -8.18
C GLU A 90 7.20 10.70 -8.50
N TYR A 91 8.04 9.76 -8.96
CA TYR A 91 9.36 10.00 -9.53
C TYR A 91 9.59 9.06 -10.71
N ALA A 92 10.00 9.60 -11.85
CA ALA A 92 10.35 8.82 -13.03
C ALA A 92 11.87 8.80 -13.23
N TYR A 93 12.40 7.63 -13.55
CA TYR A 93 13.83 7.41 -13.75
C TYR A 93 14.07 6.51 -14.95
N GLN A 94 15.12 6.75 -15.72
CA GLN A 94 15.51 5.86 -16.82
C GLN A 94 16.83 5.13 -16.47
N PRO A 95 16.79 3.82 -16.13
CA PRO A 95 17.99 3.06 -15.83
C PRO A 95 18.95 2.99 -17.04
N PRO A 96 20.27 2.84 -16.81
CA PRO A 96 21.29 2.71 -17.84
C PRO A 96 21.55 1.25 -18.27
N ASP A 97 21.10 0.27 -17.50
CA ASP A 97 21.15 -1.17 -17.78
C ASP A 97 19.79 -1.85 -17.48
N GLU A 98 19.62 -3.09 -17.95
CA GLU A 98 18.42 -3.93 -17.70
C GLU A 98 18.53 -4.76 -16.41
N LYS A 99 19.45 -4.42 -15.49
CA LYS A 99 19.60 -5.19 -14.25
C LYS A 99 18.46 -4.85 -13.29
N PRO A 100 18.03 -5.83 -12.46
CA PRO A 100 17.07 -5.57 -11.41
C PRO A 100 17.73 -4.75 -10.29
N TYR A 101 17.03 -3.71 -9.81
CA TYR A 101 17.41 -2.91 -8.66
C TYR A 101 16.25 -2.71 -7.71
N TYR A 102 16.55 -2.57 -6.42
CA TYR A 102 15.62 -2.06 -5.42
C TYR A 102 15.59 -0.54 -5.51
N TYR A 103 14.40 0.04 -5.63
CA TYR A 103 14.19 1.48 -5.62
C TYR A 103 13.50 1.89 -4.34
N PHE A 104 13.99 2.91 -3.65
CA PHE A 104 13.45 3.30 -2.35
C PHE A 104 13.49 4.81 -2.16
N VAL A 105 12.66 5.29 -1.24
CA VAL A 105 12.44 6.72 -1.01
C VAL A 105 12.67 7.02 0.47
N LEU A 106 13.55 7.97 0.76
CA LEU A 106 13.83 8.43 2.13
C LEU A 106 13.35 9.87 2.30
N GLY A 107 12.76 10.18 3.44
CA GLY A 107 12.44 11.57 3.80
C GLY A 107 13.73 12.35 4.02
N ARG A 108 13.79 13.58 3.50
CA ARG A 108 14.93 14.47 3.71
C ARG A 108 14.82 15.17 5.06
N ILE A 109 15.96 15.39 5.69
CA ILE A 109 16.07 16.16 6.91
C ILE A 109 16.19 17.63 6.52
N ALA A 110 15.34 18.48 7.09
CA ALA A 110 15.44 19.91 6.85
C ALA A 110 16.75 20.45 7.44
N GLU A 111 17.43 21.38 6.75
CA GLU A 111 18.74 21.90 7.17
C GLU A 111 18.72 22.49 8.58
N ASN A 112 17.59 23.08 8.99
CA ASN A 112 17.40 23.66 10.32
C ASN A 112 17.14 22.62 11.43
N VAL A 113 16.92 21.35 11.07
CA VAL A 113 16.67 20.22 12.00
C VAL A 113 17.85 19.25 12.04
N ALA A 114 18.74 19.28 11.04
CA ALA A 114 19.87 18.37 10.94
C ALA A 114 20.81 18.48 12.16
N THR A 115 20.95 17.39 12.92
CA THR A 115 21.82 17.26 14.10
C THR A 115 23.18 16.64 13.78
N GLY A 116 23.53 16.53 12.49
CA GLY A 116 24.77 15.93 12.00
C GLY A 116 24.90 16.07 10.47
N ASN A 117 25.69 15.18 9.86
CA ASN A 117 25.93 15.17 8.41
C ASN A 117 24.88 14.34 7.63
N GLU A 118 23.83 13.88 8.29
CA GLU A 118 22.77 13.10 7.63
C GLU A 118 21.79 14.04 6.94
N ALA A 119 21.55 13.79 5.65
CA ALA A 119 20.60 14.57 4.84
C ALA A 119 19.23 13.89 4.72
N GLU A 120 19.11 12.63 5.16
CA GLU A 120 17.90 11.80 5.04
C GLU A 120 17.65 10.93 6.27
N TYR A 121 16.38 10.66 6.56
CA TYR A 121 15.98 9.66 7.55
C TYR A 121 16.20 8.26 6.98
N ARG A 122 17.27 7.58 7.43
CA ARG A 122 17.70 6.25 6.95
C ARG A 122 16.89 5.11 7.56
N LEU A 123 15.58 5.14 7.34
CA LEU A 123 14.63 4.11 7.76
C LEU A 123 14.26 3.27 6.53
N PHE A 124 14.56 1.97 6.56
CA PHE A 124 14.28 1.05 5.46
C PHE A 124 13.14 0.12 5.88
N ILE A 125 11.90 0.51 5.60
CA ILE A 125 10.72 -0.20 6.05
C ILE A 125 10.09 -0.91 4.84
N PRO A 126 10.13 -2.27 4.81
CA PRO A 126 9.52 -3.04 3.73
C PRO A 126 8.04 -2.66 3.53
N LEU A 127 7.63 -2.58 2.26
CA LEU A 127 6.28 -2.20 1.79
C LEU A 127 5.80 -0.80 2.16
N ARG A 128 6.61 0.00 2.87
CA ARG A 128 6.31 1.41 3.09
C ARG A 128 7.10 2.29 2.16
N ASN A 129 8.42 2.23 2.29
CA ASN A 129 9.33 3.07 1.52
C ASN A 129 10.42 2.25 0.81
N VAL A 130 10.40 0.93 0.97
CA VAL A 130 11.21 -0.05 0.25
C VAL A 130 10.31 -1.16 -0.32
N PRO A 131 10.35 -1.50 -1.62
CA PRO A 131 9.64 -2.64 -2.18
C PRO A 131 10.34 -3.96 -1.78
N ILE A 132 9.57 -5.06 -1.74
CA ILE A 132 10.13 -6.39 -1.44
C ILE A 132 10.89 -6.97 -2.65
N GLU A 133 10.56 -6.51 -3.86
CA GLU A 133 11.12 -7.02 -5.10
C GLU A 133 11.95 -5.96 -5.83
N ALA A 134 13.00 -6.42 -6.51
CA ALA A 134 13.81 -5.60 -7.39
C ALA A 134 13.16 -5.49 -8.78
N VAL A 135 13.24 -4.31 -9.38
CA VAL A 135 12.62 -3.99 -10.67
C VAL A 135 13.69 -3.74 -11.73
N ALA A 136 13.49 -4.30 -12.92
CA ALA A 136 14.36 -4.09 -14.08
C ALA A 136 13.60 -3.38 -15.21
N ALA A 137 14.17 -2.32 -15.78
CA ALA A 137 13.63 -1.73 -17.00
C ALA A 137 14.17 -2.49 -18.23
N SER A 138 13.28 -2.92 -19.12
CA SER A 138 13.68 -3.58 -20.38
C SER A 138 14.02 -2.54 -21.44
N PHE A 139 15.17 -2.67 -22.09
CA PHE A 139 15.62 -1.85 -23.22
C PHE A 139 15.34 -2.46 -24.57
N LYS A 140 14.92 -3.73 -24.62
CA LYS A 140 14.13 -4.18 -25.75
C LYS A 140 12.97 -3.19 -25.87
N ALA A 141 12.89 -2.53 -27.03
CA ALA A 141 11.66 -1.84 -27.40
C ALA A 141 10.52 -2.79 -27.02
N PRO A 142 9.49 -2.34 -26.28
CA PRO A 142 8.32 -3.19 -26.08
C PRO A 142 8.03 -3.74 -27.47
N PRO A 143 8.00 -5.09 -27.66
CA PRO A 143 7.92 -5.67 -28.98
C PRO A 143 6.86 -4.87 -29.69
N ALA A 144 7.23 -4.14 -30.77
CA ALA A 144 6.40 -3.09 -31.35
C ALA A 144 5.01 -3.63 -31.28
N ILE A 145 4.16 -3.09 -30.37
CA ILE A 145 2.90 -3.74 -30.03
C ILE A 145 2.32 -3.97 -31.40
N SER A 146 2.19 -5.23 -31.79
CA SER A 146 1.69 -5.51 -33.11
C SER A 146 0.28 -4.98 -33.02
N ALA A 147 0.11 -3.75 -33.51
CA ALA A 147 -1.16 -3.10 -33.74
C ALA A 147 -1.99 -3.94 -34.73
N ALA A 148 -1.43 -5.03 -35.25
CA ALA A 148 -2.10 -6.08 -36.00
C ALA A 148 -2.61 -7.27 -35.15
N LYS A 149 -2.53 -7.24 -33.82
CA LYS A 149 -3.29 -8.17 -32.96
C LYS A 149 -4.04 -7.50 -31.79
N ALA A 150 -4.09 -6.18 -31.76
CA ALA A 150 -5.15 -5.43 -31.11
C ALA A 150 -6.39 -5.40 -32.03
N ALA A 151 -6.95 -6.57 -32.31
CA ALA A 151 -8.32 -6.63 -32.79
C ALA A 151 -9.21 -6.62 -31.54
N ASP A 152 -9.71 -5.43 -31.18
CA ASP A 152 -11.02 -5.19 -30.58
C ASP A 152 -11.53 -6.20 -29.54
N LYS A 153 -10.77 -6.45 -28.47
CA LYS A 153 -11.37 -7.07 -27.27
C LYS A 153 -11.22 -6.14 -26.09
N ALA A 154 -12.35 -5.51 -25.74
CA ALA A 154 -12.52 -4.79 -24.49
C ALA A 154 -12.03 -5.66 -23.31
N PRO A 155 -11.34 -5.06 -22.33
CA PRO A 155 -10.82 -5.78 -21.17
C PRO A 155 -11.94 -6.52 -20.46
N ARG A 156 -11.80 -7.83 -20.30
CA ARG A 156 -12.81 -8.66 -19.66
C ARG A 156 -12.23 -9.93 -19.04
N LEU A 157 -12.76 -10.29 -17.89
CA LEU A 157 -12.63 -11.60 -17.28
C LEU A 157 -13.65 -12.54 -17.92
N SER A 158 -13.26 -13.78 -18.20
CA SER A 158 -14.13 -14.77 -18.85
C SER A 158 -14.22 -16.10 -18.12
N GLY A 159 -13.37 -16.33 -17.12
CA GLY A 159 -13.33 -17.59 -16.41
C GLY A 159 -12.49 -17.52 -15.15
N ILE A 160 -12.92 -18.27 -14.14
CA ILE A 160 -12.15 -18.50 -12.92
C ILE A 160 -12.29 -19.96 -12.49
N ILE A 161 -11.18 -20.59 -12.14
CA ILE A 161 -11.15 -21.94 -11.59
C ILE A 161 -10.18 -21.94 -10.41
N ALA A 162 -10.60 -22.57 -9.31
CA ALA A 162 -9.73 -22.85 -8.17
C ALA A 162 -9.58 -24.37 -8.00
N ARG A 163 -8.36 -24.85 -7.77
CA ARG A 163 -8.06 -26.27 -7.58
C ARG A 163 -7.10 -26.44 -6.42
N ALA A 164 -7.34 -27.44 -5.58
CA ALA A 164 -6.38 -27.84 -4.57
C ALA A 164 -5.22 -28.60 -5.24
N GLU A 165 -4.00 -28.22 -4.91
CA GLU A 165 -2.77 -28.91 -5.28
C GLU A 165 -1.84 -28.98 -4.07
N ALA A 166 -1.59 -30.21 -3.60
CA ALA A 166 -0.83 -30.49 -2.39
C ALA A 166 -1.32 -29.68 -1.18
N ASP A 167 -0.54 -28.69 -0.74
CA ASP A 167 -0.78 -27.81 0.40
C ASP A 167 -1.24 -26.39 -0.02
N SER A 168 -1.65 -26.23 -1.27
CA SER A 168 -2.08 -24.95 -1.83
C SER A 168 -3.39 -25.05 -2.61
N ILE A 169 -4.01 -23.90 -2.82
CA ILE A 169 -5.10 -23.72 -3.78
C ILE A 169 -4.60 -22.82 -4.91
N ILE A 170 -4.64 -23.35 -6.12
CA ILE A 170 -4.26 -22.65 -7.33
C ILE A 170 -5.50 -22.01 -7.95
N VAL A 171 -5.50 -20.69 -8.04
CA VAL A 171 -6.56 -19.90 -8.67
C VAL A 171 -6.08 -19.44 -10.05
N SER A 172 -6.75 -19.95 -11.08
CA SER A 172 -6.51 -19.60 -12.48
C SER A 172 -7.63 -18.71 -12.99
N ILE A 173 -7.27 -17.67 -13.74
CA ILE A 173 -8.19 -16.67 -14.27
C ILE A 173 -7.96 -16.51 -15.76
N ASP A 174 -9.04 -16.57 -16.54
CA ASP A 174 -9.02 -16.22 -17.94
C ASP A 174 -9.34 -14.73 -18.10
N ALA A 175 -8.34 -13.96 -18.51
CA ALA A 175 -8.46 -12.55 -18.82
C ALA A 175 -8.15 -12.30 -20.30
N SER A 176 -8.83 -11.32 -20.90
CA SER A 176 -8.54 -10.85 -22.26
C SER A 176 -8.54 -9.33 -22.31
N GLY A 177 -7.72 -8.77 -23.20
CA GLY A 177 -7.47 -7.33 -23.25
C GLY A 177 -6.57 -6.84 -22.11
N ASP A 178 -6.34 -5.53 -22.05
CA ASP A 178 -5.55 -4.90 -20.98
C ASP A 178 -6.42 -4.65 -19.74
N ILE A 179 -6.50 -5.66 -18.88
CA ILE A 179 -7.31 -5.65 -17.67
C ILE A 179 -6.61 -4.95 -16.49
N GLY A 180 -5.29 -4.78 -16.56
CA GLY A 180 -4.46 -4.28 -15.45
C GLY A 180 -4.48 -5.22 -14.25
N ARG A 181 -4.06 -4.72 -13.09
CA ARG A 181 -3.97 -5.53 -11.88
C ARG A 181 -5.31 -6.11 -11.44
N LEU A 182 -5.23 -7.27 -10.83
CA LEU A 182 -6.35 -8.05 -10.33
C LEU A 182 -6.29 -8.16 -8.81
N VAL A 183 -7.43 -8.01 -8.16
CA VAL A 183 -7.61 -8.14 -6.73
C VAL A 183 -8.27 -9.48 -6.47
N VAL A 184 -7.64 -10.33 -5.68
CA VAL A 184 -8.11 -11.68 -5.35
C VAL A 184 -8.71 -11.67 -3.94
N TYR A 185 -9.96 -12.08 -3.83
CA TYR A 185 -10.68 -12.27 -2.58
C TYR A 185 -10.86 -13.75 -2.28
N ARG A 186 -10.85 -14.07 -0.98
CA ARG A 186 -11.12 -15.40 -0.43
C ARG A 186 -12.20 -15.32 0.64
N GLY A 187 -13.29 -16.05 0.45
CA GLY A 187 -14.37 -16.18 1.43
C GLY A 187 -14.59 -17.62 1.85
N THR A 188 -15.16 -17.84 3.03
CA THR A 188 -15.64 -19.17 3.47
C THR A 188 -17.13 -19.40 3.13
N LYS A 189 -17.72 -18.45 2.40
CA LYS A 189 -19.08 -18.47 1.85
C LYS A 189 -19.04 -18.03 0.38
N PRO A 190 -20.03 -18.42 -0.44
CA PRO A 190 -20.10 -17.99 -1.84
C PRO A 190 -20.05 -16.47 -2.01
N LEU A 191 -19.17 -15.99 -2.89
CA LEU A 191 -18.98 -14.57 -3.20
C LEU A 191 -19.90 -14.18 -4.38
N LYS A 192 -21.09 -13.66 -4.07
CA LYS A 192 -22.17 -13.41 -5.05
C LYS A 192 -22.35 -11.94 -5.41
N ASP A 193 -21.99 -11.04 -4.51
CA ASP A 193 -22.24 -9.61 -4.62
C ASP A 193 -21.20 -8.79 -3.82
N SER A 194 -21.28 -7.46 -3.91
CA SER A 194 -20.37 -6.58 -3.18
C SER A 194 -20.46 -6.74 -1.66
N SER A 195 -21.63 -7.07 -1.10
CA SER A 195 -21.77 -7.33 0.32
C SER A 195 -20.99 -8.57 0.77
N SER A 196 -20.96 -9.63 -0.05
CA SER A 196 -20.20 -10.85 0.27
C SER A 196 -18.69 -10.63 0.33
N LEU A 197 -18.17 -9.57 -0.30
CA LEU A 197 -16.76 -9.19 -0.21
C LEU A 197 -16.40 -8.54 1.13
N LEU A 198 -17.36 -7.99 1.87
CA LEU A 198 -17.12 -7.38 3.18
C LEU A 198 -16.74 -8.42 4.24
N ASP A 199 -17.26 -9.64 4.08
CA ASP A 199 -16.96 -10.80 4.94
C ASP A 199 -15.77 -11.64 4.40
N ALA A 200 -15.21 -11.26 3.25
CA ALA A 200 -14.13 -11.96 2.58
C ALA A 200 -12.77 -11.34 2.90
N ALA A 201 -11.73 -12.16 2.92
CA ALA A 201 -10.35 -11.69 3.04
C ALA A 201 -9.81 -11.26 1.67
N LEU A 202 -9.12 -10.12 1.63
CA LEU A 202 -8.24 -9.78 0.51
C LEU A 202 -7.04 -10.72 0.55
N ALA A 203 -6.97 -11.67 -0.39
CA ALA A 203 -5.91 -12.67 -0.44
C ALA A 203 -4.64 -12.10 -1.11
N ALA A 204 -4.81 -11.40 -2.25
CA ALA A 204 -3.70 -10.84 -2.99
C ALA A 204 -4.12 -9.73 -3.96
N ILE A 205 -3.12 -8.99 -4.46
CA ILE A 205 -3.23 -8.18 -5.68
C ILE A 205 -2.16 -8.72 -6.63
N ILE A 206 -2.56 -9.14 -7.82
CA ILE A 206 -1.70 -9.81 -8.80
C ILE A 206 -1.68 -9.07 -10.13
N GLU A 207 -0.57 -9.20 -10.87
CA GLU A 207 -0.53 -8.81 -12.27
C GLU A 207 -1.22 -9.88 -13.13
N PRO A 208 -1.94 -9.50 -14.21
CA PRO A 208 -2.70 -10.44 -15.02
C PRO A 208 -1.83 -11.47 -15.77
N ASP A 209 -0.53 -11.22 -15.91
CA ASP A 209 0.48 -12.09 -16.54
C ASP A 209 1.39 -12.81 -15.55
N ALA A 210 1.19 -12.64 -14.23
CA ALA A 210 1.99 -13.30 -13.19
C ALA A 210 1.80 -14.83 -13.13
N GLY A 211 0.89 -15.39 -13.93
CA GLY A 211 0.51 -16.79 -13.88
C GLY A 211 -0.57 -17.06 -12.83
N PRO A 212 -0.87 -18.32 -12.53
CA PRO A 212 -1.91 -18.67 -11.56
C PRO A 212 -1.51 -18.21 -10.16
N TYR A 213 -2.49 -17.74 -9.39
CA TYR A 213 -2.29 -17.33 -8.01
C TYR A 213 -2.27 -18.56 -7.09
N HIS A 214 -1.24 -18.68 -6.25
CA HIS A 214 -1.12 -19.72 -5.25
C HIS A 214 -1.53 -19.19 -3.88
N ASP A 215 -2.54 -19.83 -3.29
CA ASP A 215 -3.02 -19.53 -1.95
C ASP A 215 -2.69 -20.68 -1.00
N PHE A 216 -2.28 -20.38 0.23
CA PHE A 216 -1.96 -21.37 1.27
C PHE A 216 -2.92 -21.23 2.46
N PRO A 217 -4.21 -21.55 2.27
CA PRO A 217 -5.19 -21.44 3.35
C PRO A 217 -5.12 -22.61 4.34
N VAL A 218 -5.87 -22.51 5.42
CA VAL A 218 -5.95 -23.56 6.45
C VAL A 218 -6.64 -24.80 5.88
N PRO A 219 -6.06 -26.01 6.01
CA PRO A 219 -6.71 -27.26 5.60
C PRO A 219 -8.04 -27.53 6.30
N GLY A 220 -8.93 -28.26 5.63
CA GLY A 220 -10.24 -28.66 6.15
C GLY A 220 -11.33 -27.58 6.10
N VAL A 221 -11.04 -26.42 5.50
CA VAL A 221 -12.01 -25.32 5.32
C VAL A 221 -12.31 -25.13 3.83
N ASP A 222 -13.59 -24.99 3.51
CA ASP A 222 -14.06 -24.70 2.16
C ASP A 222 -13.92 -23.21 1.83
N TYR A 223 -13.23 -22.93 0.72
CA TYR A 223 -12.96 -21.57 0.26
C TYR A 223 -13.57 -21.28 -1.10
N TYR A 224 -14.11 -20.07 -1.23
CA TYR A 224 -14.58 -19.46 -2.46
C TYR A 224 -13.65 -18.31 -2.83
N TYR A 225 -13.43 -18.12 -4.13
CA TYR A 225 -12.55 -17.07 -4.65
C TYR A 225 -13.31 -16.13 -5.57
N ALA A 226 -12.96 -14.86 -5.51
CA ALA A 226 -13.40 -13.85 -6.47
C ALA A 226 -12.23 -13.01 -6.93
N VAL A 227 -12.26 -12.58 -8.18
CA VAL A 227 -11.21 -11.78 -8.80
C VAL A 227 -11.84 -10.56 -9.47
N LEU A 228 -11.26 -9.39 -9.21
CA LEU A 228 -11.79 -8.11 -9.70
C LEU A 228 -10.66 -7.30 -10.32
N PRO A 229 -10.88 -6.58 -11.43
CA PRO A 229 -9.94 -5.56 -11.86
C PRO A 229 -9.81 -4.49 -10.76
N GLU A 230 -8.57 -4.17 -10.37
CA GLU A 230 -8.31 -3.21 -9.29
C GLU A 230 -8.91 -1.84 -9.60
N ARG A 231 -8.88 -1.43 -10.88
CA ARG A 231 -9.50 -0.19 -11.36
C ARG A 231 -11.01 -0.12 -11.08
N ASP A 232 -11.69 -1.26 -11.15
CA ASP A 232 -13.13 -1.34 -10.95
C ASP A 232 -13.45 -1.40 -9.46
N PHE A 233 -12.63 -2.11 -8.69
CA PHE A 233 -12.72 -2.11 -7.22
C PHE A 233 -12.52 -0.70 -6.64
N ILE A 234 -11.45 0.01 -7.01
CA ILE A 234 -11.19 1.39 -6.57
C ILE A 234 -12.29 2.33 -7.05
N GLY A 235 -12.79 2.13 -8.28
CA GLY A 235 -13.86 2.94 -8.85
C GLY A 235 -15.27 2.61 -8.32
N GLY A 236 -15.41 1.68 -7.38
CA GLY A 236 -16.71 1.25 -6.84
C GLY A 236 -17.60 0.49 -7.83
N ARG A 237 -17.06 0.06 -8.97
CA ARG A 237 -17.76 -0.68 -10.04
C ARG A 237 -17.64 -2.19 -9.83
N ILE A 238 -17.98 -2.65 -8.64
CA ILE A 238 -17.85 -4.06 -8.26
C ILE A 238 -18.99 -4.87 -8.90
N SER A 239 -18.64 -5.87 -9.72
CA SER A 239 -19.58 -6.84 -10.26
C SER A 239 -19.01 -8.25 -10.11
N LEU A 240 -19.78 -9.13 -9.46
CA LEU A 240 -19.44 -10.54 -9.31
C LEU A 240 -20.36 -11.40 -10.17
N GLN A 241 -19.76 -12.28 -10.94
CA GLN A 241 -20.40 -13.20 -11.86
C GLN A 241 -19.83 -14.59 -11.65
N ALA A 242 -20.70 -15.50 -11.22
CA ALA A 242 -20.36 -16.88 -10.91
C ALA A 242 -19.80 -17.59 -12.17
N GLY A 243 -18.65 -18.25 -12.03
CA GLY A 243 -17.92 -18.92 -13.11
C GLY A 243 -17.07 -18.00 -13.99
N VAL A 244 -17.28 -16.68 -13.92
CA VAL A 244 -16.52 -15.69 -14.71
C VAL A 244 -15.41 -15.08 -13.88
N ASN A 245 -15.78 -14.52 -12.72
CA ASN A 245 -14.86 -13.87 -11.82
C ASN A 245 -15.15 -14.15 -10.33
N ALA A 246 -16.08 -15.07 -10.05
CA ALA A 246 -16.26 -15.69 -8.74
C ALA A 246 -16.44 -17.21 -8.90
N THR A 247 -15.86 -18.03 -8.03
CA THR A 247 -16.01 -19.49 -8.10
C THR A 247 -17.42 -19.92 -7.73
N ILE A 248 -17.92 -20.96 -8.41
CA ILE A 248 -19.26 -21.52 -8.16
C ILE A 248 -19.21 -22.55 -7.03
N VAL A 249 -18.20 -23.40 -7.07
CA VAL A 249 -17.94 -24.47 -6.10
C VAL A 249 -16.80 -24.05 -5.17
N PRO A 250 -16.85 -24.43 -3.89
CA PRO A 250 -15.74 -24.24 -3.01
C PRO A 250 -14.61 -25.19 -3.35
N VAL A 251 -13.42 -24.89 -2.83
CA VAL A 251 -12.25 -25.75 -2.85
C VAL A 251 -11.63 -25.78 -1.45
N SER A 252 -11.13 -26.95 -1.06
CA SER A 252 -10.49 -27.17 0.23
C SER A 252 -9.25 -28.04 0.07
N ILE A 253 -8.27 -27.81 0.94
CA ILE A 253 -7.13 -28.70 1.12
C ILE A 253 -7.53 -29.75 2.16
N GLN A 254 -7.16 -31.02 1.94
CA GLN A 254 -7.44 -32.09 2.89
C GLN A 254 -6.69 -31.84 4.21
N ALA A 255 -7.38 -32.06 5.33
CA ALA A 255 -6.83 -31.93 6.68
C ALA A 255 -5.84 -33.06 7.03
#